data_AF-A0A0K6I615-F1
#
_entry.id   AF-A0A0K6I615-F1
#
_cell.length_a   1.000
_cell.length_b   1.000
_cell.length_c   1.000
_cell.angle_alpha   90.00
_cell.angle_beta   90.00
_cell.angle_gamma   90.00
#
_symmetry.space_group_name_H-M   'P 1'
#
loop_
_entity.id
_entity.type
_entity.pdbx_description
1 polymer ?
#
loop_
_entity_poly.entity_id
_entity_poly.type
_entity_poly.pdbx_seq_one_letter_code
_entity_poly.pdbx_strand_id
1 'polypeptide(L)'
;MRNTPRPLWNPYVAGVLLGLGLLATFLVTGNGYGVTGATTLATAAVAGKVDPNTVAAHTYLHNLFEVGLDRWIVWEVVGLAIGALIGSVLAGRFKFQVDGPTQAGRSLRLVLAVIGGIAAGFGARLALGCTSGMGLSGSATLAAAGFLFLIGFFIAGIVFGQLTKGLWK
;
A
#
# COMPACT_ATOMS: atom_id res chain seq x y z
N MET A 1 -29.09 8.34 -13.27
CA MET A 1 -27.84 7.79 -12.70
C MET A 1 -27.96 6.28 -12.71
N ARG A 2 -27.03 5.53 -13.31
CA ARG A 2 -27.09 4.06 -13.28
C ARG A 2 -26.88 3.62 -11.83
N ASN A 3 -27.92 3.12 -11.17
CA ASN A 3 -27.89 2.69 -9.77
C ASN A 3 -27.13 1.36 -9.55
N THR A 4 -26.56 0.77 -10.62
CA THR A 4 -25.81 -0.47 -10.55
C THR A 4 -24.33 -0.22 -10.82
N PRO A 5 -23.43 -0.64 -9.92
CA PRO A 5 -22.00 -0.64 -10.16
C PRO A 5 -21.63 -1.33 -11.47
N ARG A 6 -20.68 -0.75 -12.23
CA ARG A 6 -20.13 -1.43 -13.40
C ARG A 6 -19.46 -2.75 -12.99
N PRO A 7 -19.48 -3.81 -13.81
CA PRO A 7 -18.77 -5.05 -13.50
C PRO A 7 -17.27 -4.81 -13.33
N LEU A 8 -16.60 -5.68 -12.56
CA LEU A 8 -15.14 -5.67 -12.47
C LEU A 8 -14.55 -6.01 -13.84
N TRP A 9 -13.37 -5.45 -14.13
CA TRP A 9 -12.64 -5.78 -15.33
C TRP A 9 -12.21 -7.25 -15.31
N ASN A 10 -12.05 -7.82 -16.50
CA ASN A 10 -11.44 -9.13 -16.66
C ASN A 10 -10.05 -9.12 -15.97
N PRO A 11 -9.78 -10.04 -15.02
CA PRO A 11 -8.51 -10.06 -14.28
C PRO A 11 -7.27 -10.11 -15.16
N TYR A 12 -7.34 -10.79 -16.31
CA TYR A 12 -6.22 -10.87 -17.26
C TYR A 12 -5.93 -9.51 -17.90
N VAL A 13 -6.98 -8.77 -18.29
CA VAL A 13 -6.84 -7.43 -18.87
C VAL A 13 -6.29 -6.45 -17.82
N ALA A 14 -6.83 -6.49 -16.60
CA ALA A 14 -6.33 -5.67 -15.51
C ALA A 14 -4.86 -6.01 -15.18
N GLY A 15 -4.50 -7.29 -15.17
CA GLY A 15 -3.13 -7.75 -14.94
C GLY A 15 -2.15 -7.29 -16.01
N VAL A 16 -2.52 -7.40 -17.29
CA VAL A 16 -1.70 -6.91 -18.41
C VAL A 16 -1.49 -5.41 -18.30
N LEU A 17 -2.54 -4.63 -18.04
CA LEU A 17 -2.42 -3.17 -17.91
C LEU A 17 -1.59 -2.77 -16.69
N LEU A 18 -1.72 -3.49 -15.57
CA LEU A 18 -0.89 -3.26 -14.40
C LEU A 18 0.58 -3.62 -14.66
N GLY A 19 0.85 -4.70 -15.39
CA GLY A 19 2.21 -5.08 -15.80
C GLY A 19 2.84 -4.09 -16.80
N LEU A 20 2.07 -3.62 -17.78
CA LEU A 20 2.51 -2.56 -18.69
C LEU A 20 2.76 -1.25 -17.96
N GLY A 21 1.91 -0.91 -16.98
CA GLY A 21 2.13 0.23 -16.11
C GLY A 21 3.42 0.08 -15.30
N LEU A 22 3.67 -1.10 -14.72
CA LEU A 22 4.90 -1.36 -13.96
C LEU A 22 6.14 -1.20 -14.85
N LEU A 23 6.10 -1.78 -16.06
CA LEU A 23 7.16 -1.65 -17.06
C LEU A 23 7.39 -0.19 -17.42
N ALA A 24 6.32 0.57 -17.67
CA ALA A 24 6.42 1.99 -17.97
C ALA A 24 7.07 2.78 -16.83
N THR A 25 6.71 2.48 -15.57
CA THR A 25 7.34 3.11 -14.40
C THR A 25 8.85 2.83 -14.38
N PHE A 26 9.26 1.58 -14.58
CA PHE A 26 10.68 1.23 -14.67
C PHE A 26 11.41 1.97 -15.80
N LEU A 27 10.79 2.13 -16.97
CA LEU A 27 11.38 2.83 -18.10
C LEU A 27 11.49 4.35 -17.91
N VAL A 28 10.50 4.97 -17.26
CA VAL A 28 10.42 6.43 -17.12
C VAL A 28 11.16 6.92 -15.87
N THR A 29 11.01 6.23 -14.74
CA THR A 29 11.56 6.68 -13.44
C THR A 29 12.75 5.85 -12.98
N GLY A 30 13.04 4.71 -13.61
CA GLY A 30 14.03 3.76 -13.14
C GLY A 30 13.62 2.98 -11.88
N ASN A 31 12.37 3.12 -11.43
CA ASN A 31 11.88 2.52 -10.19
C ASN A 31 10.59 1.71 -10.46
N GLY A 32 10.35 0.68 -9.64
CA GLY A 32 9.09 -0.08 -9.65
C GLY A 32 8.07 0.51 -8.68
N TYR A 33 6.83 0.00 -8.66
CA TYR A 33 5.77 0.48 -7.77
C TYR A 33 6.12 0.39 -6.29
N GLY A 34 5.74 1.40 -5.51
CA GLY A 34 5.94 1.41 -4.07
C GLY A 34 5.10 2.44 -3.33
N VAL A 35 4.61 2.09 -2.15
CA VAL A 35 3.82 3.02 -1.32
C VAL A 35 4.55 3.39 -0.03
N THR A 36 5.24 2.42 0.58
CA THR A 36 5.81 2.57 1.93
C THR A 36 6.93 3.60 2.00
N GLY A 37 7.68 3.83 0.92
CA GLY A 37 8.67 4.90 0.87
C GLY A 37 8.04 6.29 1.03
N ALA A 38 6.96 6.55 0.30
CA ALA A 38 6.23 7.82 0.38
C ALA A 38 5.65 8.07 1.77
N THR A 39 5.04 7.04 2.39
CA THR A 39 4.47 7.20 3.74
C THR A 39 5.53 7.49 4.79
N THR A 40 6.72 6.91 4.67
CA THR A 40 7.82 7.17 5.62
C THR A 40 8.49 8.51 5.37
N LEU A 41 8.62 8.97 4.12
CA LEU A 41 9.05 10.33 3.81
C LEU A 41 8.06 11.36 4.38
N ALA A 42 6.76 11.11 4.25
CA ALA A 42 5.72 11.93 4.87
C ALA A 42 5.84 11.94 6.40
N THR A 43 6.07 10.78 7.03
CA THR A 43 6.32 10.72 8.49
C THR A 43 7.54 11.54 8.88
N ALA A 44 8.67 11.41 8.17
CA ALA A 44 9.87 12.18 8.46
C ALA A 44 9.62 13.70 8.30
N ALA A 45 8.95 14.11 7.22
CA ALA A 45 8.60 15.51 6.96
C ALA A 45 7.70 16.11 8.04
N VAL A 46 6.70 15.37 8.51
CA VAL A 46 5.81 15.82 9.60
C VAL A 46 6.57 15.84 10.92
N ALA A 47 7.29 14.77 11.26
CA ALA A 47 8.05 14.68 12.50
C ALA A 47 9.10 15.79 12.60
N GLY A 48 9.82 16.10 11.51
CA GLY A 48 10.83 17.16 11.49
C GLY A 48 10.25 18.56 11.62
N LYS A 49 8.98 18.77 11.25
CA LYS A 49 8.26 20.04 11.50
C LYS A 49 7.74 20.18 12.93
N VAL A 50 7.40 19.06 13.57
CA VAL A 50 6.86 19.05 14.94
C VAL A 50 7.99 19.11 15.96
N ASP A 51 9.03 18.30 15.77
CA ASP A 51 10.20 18.23 16.64
C ASP A 51 11.48 18.00 15.81
N PRO A 52 12.12 19.09 15.35
CA PRO A 52 13.37 19.02 14.59
C PRO A 52 14.51 18.37 15.35
N ASN A 53 14.55 18.50 16.68
CA ASN A 53 15.65 18.00 17.52
C ASN A 53 15.61 16.47 17.59
N THR A 54 14.42 15.89 17.75
CA THR A 54 14.24 14.43 17.75
C THR A 54 14.60 13.83 16.40
N VAL A 55 14.23 14.48 15.28
CA VAL A 55 14.58 13.99 13.93
C VAL A 55 16.07 14.11 13.65
N ALA A 56 16.71 15.22 14.01
CA ALA A 56 18.16 15.42 13.83
C ALA A 56 19.01 14.40 14.61
N ALA A 57 18.54 13.96 15.78
CA ALA A 57 19.23 12.94 16.57
C ALA A 57 19.15 11.52 15.97
N HIS A 58 18.17 11.25 15.08
CA HIS A 58 17.95 9.92 14.50
C HIS A 58 18.42 9.85 13.05
N THR A 59 19.53 9.15 12.79
CA THR A 59 20.13 9.04 11.45
C THR A 59 19.13 8.59 10.38
N TYR A 60 18.25 7.63 10.70
CA TYR A 60 17.24 7.14 9.77
C TYR A 60 16.23 8.22 9.37
N LEU A 61 15.62 8.90 10.34
CA LEU A 61 14.59 9.92 10.06
C LEU A 61 15.21 11.20 9.49
N HIS A 62 16.40 11.57 9.96
CA HIS A 62 17.14 12.72 9.47
C HIS A 62 17.42 12.60 7.97
N ASN A 63 18.00 11.48 7.54
CA ASN A 63 18.29 11.24 6.12
C ASN A 63 17.01 11.30 5.28
N LEU A 64 15.90 10.74 5.77
CA LEU A 64 14.62 10.79 5.05
C LEU A 64 14.01 12.20 5.02
N PHE A 65 14.23 13.00 6.06
CA PHE A 65 13.79 14.39 6.10
C PHE A 65 14.55 15.25 5.09
N GLU A 66 15.88 15.11 5.02
CA GLU A 66 16.73 15.84 4.08
C GLU A 66 16.41 15.51 2.62
N VAL A 67 16.09 14.24 2.34
CA VAL A 67 15.65 13.79 1.02
C VAL A 67 14.38 14.52 0.55
N GLY A 68 13.50 14.90 1.47
CA GLY A 68 12.27 15.64 1.18
C GLY A 68 11.18 14.82 0.47
N LEU A 69 10.06 15.49 0.19
CA LEU A 69 8.86 14.88 -0.42
C LEU A 69 8.85 14.92 -1.94
N ASP A 70 9.77 15.66 -2.58
CA ASP A 70 9.84 15.75 -4.04
C ASP A 70 10.56 14.53 -4.63
N ARG A 71 9.93 13.37 -4.47
CA ARG A 71 10.42 12.09 -4.96
C ARG A 71 9.35 11.44 -5.80
N TRP A 72 9.79 10.73 -6.84
CA TRP A 72 8.92 10.02 -7.78
C TRP A 72 7.86 9.15 -7.06
N ILE A 73 8.21 8.50 -5.94
CA ILE A 73 7.32 7.62 -5.17
C ILE A 73 6.18 8.38 -4.48
N VAL A 74 6.40 9.65 -4.10
CA VAL A 74 5.36 10.49 -3.52
C VAL A 74 4.35 10.86 -4.60
N TRP A 75 4.84 11.25 -5.78
CA TRP A 75 4.00 11.50 -6.94
C TRP A 75 3.26 10.24 -7.43
N GLU A 76 3.89 9.06 -7.36
CA GLU A 76 3.22 7.77 -7.61
C GLU A 76 2.03 7.58 -6.68
N VAL A 77 2.21 7.75 -5.37
CA VAL A 77 1.13 7.56 -4.38
C VAL A 77 0.01 8.58 -4.56
N VAL A 78 0.34 9.84 -4.87
CA VAL A 78 -0.67 10.87 -5.18
C VAL A 78 -1.45 10.50 -6.45
N GLY A 79 -0.76 10.10 -7.52
CA GLY A 79 -1.37 9.63 -8.75
C GLY A 79 -2.26 8.41 -8.55
N LEU A 80 -1.81 7.45 -7.73
CA LEU A 80 -2.56 6.26 -7.35
C LEU A 80 -3.83 6.60 -6.58
N ALA A 81 -3.76 7.55 -5.63
CA ALA A 81 -4.92 8.02 -4.88
C ALA A 81 -5.96 8.69 -5.79
N ILE A 82 -5.52 9.59 -6.69
CA ILE A 82 -6.39 10.26 -7.66
C ILE A 82 -6.99 9.25 -8.63
N GLY A 83 -6.19 8.34 -9.18
CA GLY A 83 -6.64 7.30 -10.10
C GLY A 83 -7.66 6.35 -9.46
N ALA A 84 -7.43 5.93 -8.22
CA ALA A 84 -8.38 5.11 -7.46
C ALA A 84 -9.71 5.85 -7.22
N LEU A 85 -9.65 7.14 -6.89
CA LEU A 85 -10.85 7.97 -6.70
C LEU A 85 -11.65 8.08 -8.00
N ILE A 86 -11.01 8.49 -9.10
CA ILE A 86 -11.65 8.61 -10.42
C ILE A 86 -12.25 7.26 -10.83
N GLY A 87 -11.49 6.18 -10.71
CA GLY A 87 -11.94 4.82 -11.01
C GLY A 87 -13.18 4.43 -10.20
N SER A 88 -13.18 4.71 -8.90
CA SER A 88 -14.31 4.40 -8.01
C SER A 88 -15.59 5.18 -8.36
N VAL A 89 -15.46 6.45 -8.73
CA VAL A 89 -16.57 7.33 -9.11
C VAL A 89 -17.13 6.92 -10.48
N LEU A 90 -16.27 6.71 -11.48
CA LEU A 90 -16.69 6.28 -12.82
C LEU A 90 -17.33 4.89 -12.82
N ALA A 91 -16.92 4.01 -11.90
CA ALA A 91 -17.51 2.70 -11.71
C ALA A 91 -18.86 2.73 -10.96
N GLY A 92 -19.24 3.88 -10.38
CA GLY A 92 -20.45 4.03 -9.55
C GLY A 92 -20.35 3.29 -8.21
N ARG A 93 -19.14 3.18 -7.65
CA ARG A 93 -18.84 2.40 -6.43
C ARG A 93 -18.32 3.24 -5.26
N PHE A 94 -18.22 4.55 -5.43
CA PHE A 94 -17.75 5.43 -4.37
C PHE A 94 -18.77 5.48 -3.22
N LYS A 95 -18.35 5.04 -2.03
CA LYS A 95 -19.15 5.07 -0.80
C LYS A 95 -18.25 5.34 0.40
N PHE A 96 -18.74 6.15 1.33
CA PHE A 96 -18.06 6.38 2.60
C PHE A 96 -18.54 5.35 3.63
N GLN A 97 -17.64 4.48 4.09
CA GLN A 97 -17.98 3.41 5.03
C GLN A 97 -16.76 3.03 5.87
N VAL A 98 -17.02 2.43 7.04
CA VAL A 98 -15.98 1.75 7.82
C VAL A 98 -16.00 0.27 7.44
N ASP A 99 -15.04 -0.12 6.60
CA ASP A 99 -14.84 -1.51 6.23
C ASP A 99 -14.33 -2.35 7.41
N GLY A 100 -14.63 -3.64 7.37
CA GLY A 100 -14.23 -4.60 8.40
C GLY A 100 -15.19 -5.78 8.50
N PRO A 101 -14.98 -6.66 9.49
CA PRO A 101 -15.76 -7.88 9.62
C PRO A 101 -17.25 -7.59 9.88
N THR A 102 -18.13 -8.39 9.28
CA THR A 102 -19.60 -8.22 9.35
C THR A 102 -20.12 -8.31 10.78
N GLN A 103 -19.55 -9.21 11.59
CA GLN A 103 -19.93 -9.41 12.99
C GLN A 103 -19.29 -8.42 13.97
N ALA A 104 -18.35 -7.59 13.49
CA ALA A 104 -17.67 -6.62 14.33
C ALA A 104 -18.42 -5.27 14.36
N GLY A 105 -18.67 -4.75 15.56
CA GLY A 105 -19.13 -3.38 15.76
C GLY A 105 -18.11 -2.34 15.28
N ARG A 106 -18.55 -1.08 15.10
CA ARG A 106 -17.73 0.01 14.53
C ARG A 106 -16.41 0.23 15.29
N SER A 107 -16.43 0.18 16.62
CA SER A 107 -15.23 0.34 17.46
C SER A 107 -14.21 -0.77 17.19
N LEU A 108 -14.66 -2.03 17.19
CA LEU A 108 -13.80 -3.18 16.93
C LEU A 108 -13.20 -3.11 15.51
N ARG A 109 -13.97 -2.72 14.49
CA ARG A 109 -13.44 -2.51 13.12
C ARG A 109 -12.31 -1.50 13.08
N LEU A 110 -12.46 -0.37 13.77
CA LEU A 110 -11.41 0.65 13.83
C LEU A 110 -10.16 0.16 14.58
N VAL A 111 -10.34 -0.55 15.70
CA VAL A 111 -9.23 -1.14 16.46
C VAL A 111 -8.48 -2.16 15.59
N LEU A 112 -9.19 -3.05 14.89
CA LEU A 112 -8.58 -4.00 13.96
C LEU A 112 -7.84 -3.29 12.82
N ALA A 113 -8.40 -2.21 12.27
CA ALA A 113 -7.75 -1.44 11.20
C ALA A 113 -6.45 -0.78 11.69
N VAL A 114 -6.44 -0.22 12.90
CA VAL A 114 -5.25 0.40 13.49
C VAL A 114 -4.18 -0.66 13.79
N ILE A 115 -4.53 -1.75 14.47
CA ILE A 115 -3.59 -2.83 14.79
C ILE A 115 -3.03 -3.46 13.50
N GLY A 116 -3.91 -3.73 12.52
CA GLY A 116 -3.51 -4.27 11.22
C GLY A 116 -2.60 -3.31 10.45
N GLY A 117 -2.89 -2.01 10.49
CA GLY A 117 -2.06 -0.97 9.86
C GLY A 117 -0.67 -0.88 10.50
N ILE A 118 -0.58 -0.91 11.83
CA ILE A 118 0.71 -0.93 12.55
C ILE A 118 1.49 -2.19 12.20
N ALA A 119 0.86 -3.36 12.24
CA ALA A 119 1.51 -4.64 11.92
C ALA A 119 1.98 -4.67 10.45
N ALA A 120 1.16 -4.19 9.51
CA ALA A 120 1.53 -4.11 8.10
C ALA A 120 2.67 -3.11 7.85
N GLY A 121 2.64 -1.94 8.51
CA GLY A 121 3.71 -0.95 8.42
C GLY A 121 5.03 -1.46 8.97
N PHE A 122 5.01 -2.10 10.14
CA PHE A 122 6.16 -2.75 10.75
C PHE A 122 6.70 -3.88 9.87
N GLY A 123 5.83 -4.78 9.41
CA GLY A 123 6.18 -5.88 8.52
C GLY A 123 6.79 -5.39 7.20
N ALA A 124 6.28 -4.30 6.64
CA ALA A 124 6.85 -3.74 5.42
C ALA A 124 8.27 -3.18 5.61
N ARG A 125 8.63 -2.72 6.81
CA ARG A 125 10.00 -2.29 7.12
C ARG A 125 10.92 -3.49 7.33
N LEU A 126 10.45 -4.52 8.02
CA LEU A 126 11.20 -5.78 8.16
C LEU A 126 11.45 -6.47 6.81
N ALA A 127 10.46 -6.45 5.93
CA ALA A 127 10.55 -7.03 4.59
C ALA A 127 11.28 -6.14 3.57
N LEU A 128 11.72 -4.94 3.96
CA LEU A 128 12.30 -3.92 3.07
C LEU A 128 11.39 -3.49 1.91
N GLY A 129 10.07 -3.69 2.05
CA GLY A 129 9.07 -3.12 1.18
C GLY A 129 7.66 -3.69 1.42
N CYS A 130 6.70 -3.11 0.72
CA CYS A 130 5.30 -3.54 0.74
C CYS A 130 5.01 -4.57 -0.36
N THR A 131 3.76 -5.02 -0.44
CA THR A 131 3.31 -5.98 -1.47
C THR A 131 3.53 -5.48 -2.90
N SER A 132 3.37 -4.18 -3.17
CA SER A 132 3.66 -3.62 -4.49
C SER A 132 5.16 -3.45 -4.75
N GLY A 133 5.94 -3.11 -3.73
CA GLY A 133 7.41 -2.99 -3.83
C GLY A 133 8.10 -4.34 -3.93
N MET A 134 8.11 -5.10 -2.85
CA MET A 134 8.82 -6.38 -2.77
C MET A 134 8.10 -7.49 -3.54
N GLY A 135 6.77 -7.51 -3.48
CA GLY A 135 5.97 -8.53 -4.15
C GLY A 135 5.91 -8.33 -5.66
N LEU A 136 5.26 -7.25 -6.13
CA LEU A 136 5.09 -7.01 -7.57
C LEU A 136 6.40 -6.60 -8.25
N SER A 137 7.02 -5.51 -7.81
CA SER A 137 8.22 -4.98 -8.49
C SER A 137 9.43 -5.91 -8.32
N GLY A 138 9.64 -6.45 -7.11
CA GLY A 138 10.74 -7.38 -6.85
C GLY A 138 10.63 -8.70 -7.61
N SER A 139 9.43 -9.29 -7.74
CA SER A 139 9.26 -10.50 -8.55
C SER A 139 9.34 -10.21 -10.05
N ALA A 140 8.91 -9.03 -10.52
CA ALA A 140 9.04 -8.61 -11.90
C ALA A 140 10.51 -8.52 -12.35
N THR A 141 11.42 -8.14 -11.45
CA THR A 141 12.87 -8.14 -11.70
C THR A 141 13.55 -9.48 -11.42
N LEU A 142 12.78 -10.56 -11.25
CA LEU A 142 13.28 -11.90 -10.93
C LEU A 142 14.09 -11.99 -9.63
N ALA A 143 13.89 -11.08 -8.68
CA ALA A 143 14.61 -11.11 -7.42
C ALA A 143 14.11 -12.26 -6.53
N ALA A 144 15.02 -13.13 -6.09
CA ALA A 144 14.69 -14.26 -5.20
C ALA A 144 13.95 -13.81 -3.93
N ALA A 145 14.34 -12.67 -3.37
CA ALA A 145 13.69 -12.08 -2.19
C ALA A 145 12.22 -11.74 -2.44
N GLY A 146 11.83 -11.31 -3.65
CA GLY A 146 10.44 -11.02 -4.00
C GLY A 146 9.57 -12.28 -4.00
N PHE A 147 10.09 -13.39 -4.52
CA PHE A 147 9.38 -14.68 -4.49
C PHE A 147 9.24 -15.22 -3.06
N LEU A 148 10.31 -15.16 -2.26
CA LEU A 148 10.26 -15.55 -0.84
C LEU A 148 9.25 -14.71 -0.06
N PHE A 149 9.24 -13.40 -0.30
CA PHE A 149 8.25 -12.49 0.28
C PHE A 149 6.82 -12.89 -0.10
N LEU A 150 6.55 -13.16 -1.39
CA LEU A 150 5.22 -13.56 -1.84
C LEU A 150 4.76 -14.87 -1.20
N ILE A 151 5.63 -15.87 -1.09
CA ILE A 151 5.31 -17.14 -0.42
C ILE A 151 4.89 -16.88 1.04
N GLY A 152 5.71 -16.13 1.79
CA GLY A 152 5.40 -15.77 3.16
C GLY A 152 4.12 -14.94 3.30
N PHE A 153 3.91 -13.98 2.40
CA PHE A 153 2.72 -13.13 2.36
C PHE A 153 1.44 -13.95 2.15
N PHE A 154 1.45 -14.91 1.21
CA PHE A 154 0.31 -15.79 0.99
C PHE A 154 0.05 -16.74 2.15
N ILE A 155 1.09 -17.35 2.72
CA ILE A 155 0.96 -18.23 3.90
C ILE A 155 0.34 -17.44 5.07
N ALA A 156 0.91 -16.27 5.39
CA ALA A 156 0.40 -15.42 6.45
C ALA A 156 -1.06 -15.01 6.19
N GLY A 157 -1.38 -14.60 4.95
CA GLY A 157 -2.74 -14.23 4.55
C GLY A 157 -3.74 -15.37 4.72
N ILE A 158 -3.37 -16.60 4.34
CA ILE A 158 -4.21 -17.79 4.53
C ILE A 158 -4.42 -18.07 6.01
N VAL A 159 -3.35 -18.08 6.81
CA VAL A 159 -3.43 -18.34 8.26
C VAL A 159 -4.31 -17.31 8.95
N PHE A 160 -4.05 -16.01 8.75
CA PHE A 160 -4.87 -14.94 9.34
C PHE A 160 -6.31 -14.96 8.83
N GLY A 161 -6.52 -15.30 7.56
CA GLY A 161 -7.85 -15.48 6.98
C GLY A 161 -8.64 -16.59 7.67
N GLN A 162 -8.02 -17.74 7.95
CA GLN A 162 -8.67 -18.83 8.68
C GLN A 162 -8.96 -18.44 10.13
N LEU A 163 -8.02 -17.79 10.82
CA LEU A 163 -8.18 -17.35 12.21
C LEU A 163 -9.31 -16.32 12.36
N THR A 164 -9.43 -15.40 11.41
CA THR A 164 -10.42 -14.32 11.47
C THR A 164 -11.75 -14.69 10.81
N LYS A 165 -11.86 -15.84 10.14
CA LYS A 165 -13.06 -16.28 9.40
C LYS A 165 -14.35 -16.18 10.23
N GLY A 166 -14.29 -16.44 11.53
CA GLY A 166 -15.44 -16.33 12.44
C GLY A 166 -16.02 -14.92 12.55
N LEU A 167 -15.22 -13.88 12.33
CA LEU A 167 -15.65 -12.47 12.37
C LEU A 167 -16.37 -12.03 11.08
N TRP A 168 -16.18 -12.77 9.99
CA TRP A 168 -16.69 -12.45 8.65
C TRP A 168 -17.92 -13.27 8.22
N LYS A 169 -18.25 -14.33 8.96
CA LYS A 169 -19.49 -15.11 8.77
C LYS A 169 -20.66 -14.33 9.33
#